data_AF-A0A8X6FMN2-F1
#
_entry.id   AF-A0A8X6FMN2-F1
#
_cell.length_a   1.000
_cell.length_b   1.000
_cell.length_c   1.000
_cell.angle_alpha   90.00
_cell.angle_beta   90.00
_cell.angle_gamma   90.00
#
_symmetry.space_group_name_H-M   'P 1'
#
loop_
_entity.id
_entity.type
_entity.pdbx_description
1 polymer ?
#
loop_
_entity_poly.entity_id
_entity_poly.type
_entity_poly.pdbx_seq_one_letter_code
_entity_poly.pdbx_strand_id
1 'polypeptide(L)'
;MIQIEGRSVLIRFIILLKAKGNRTLLGTDFLSSAGLVLDVKNACWYFWDNPTHKYSFGKELDTPRPWLRICPATPANKERGKVKV
;
A
#
# COMPACT_ATOMS: atom_id res chain seq x y z
N MET A 1 -3.49 10.73 -4.25
CA MET A 1 -2.57 11.47 -3.36
C MET A 1 -2.26 10.59 -2.17
N ILE A 2 -0.98 10.43 -1.83
CA ILE A 2 -0.52 9.68 -0.65
C ILE A 2 0.14 10.66 0.31
N GLN A 3 -0.02 10.40 1.62
CA GLN A 3 0.71 11.11 2.67
C GLN A 3 1.85 10.24 3.18
N ILE A 4 3.03 10.84 3.33
CA ILE A 4 4.24 10.20 3.88
C ILE A 4 4.89 11.21 4.80
N GLU A 5 4.91 10.94 6.11
CA GLU A 5 5.61 11.78 7.10
C GLU A 5 5.27 13.29 6.95
N GLY A 6 3.99 13.59 6.73
CA GLY A 6 3.50 14.97 6.56
C GLY A 6 3.61 15.55 5.14
N ARG A 7 4.14 14.79 4.17
CA ARG A 7 4.23 15.21 2.75
C ARG A 7 3.18 14.57 1.88
N SER A 8 2.56 15.38 1.03
CA SER A 8 1.60 14.92 0.02
C SER A 8 2.29 14.63 -1.31
N VAL A 9 2.16 13.41 -1.80
CA VAL A 9 2.69 12.98 -3.09
C VAL A 9 1.53 12.64 -4.02
N LEU A 10 1.48 13.33 -5.17
CA LEU A 10 0.53 13.01 -6.22
C LEU A 10 1.14 11.95 -7.15
N ILE A 11 0.55 10.75 -7.15
CA ILE A 11 1.00 9.65 -7.99
C ILE A 11 -0.20 8.83 -8.47
N ARG A 12 -0.05 8.23 -9.66
CA ARG A 12 -1.01 7.28 -10.23
C ARG A 12 -0.61 5.85 -9.85
N PHE A 13 -1.56 5.08 -9.32
CA PHE A 13 -1.37 3.67 -9.04
C PHE A 13 -1.95 2.79 -10.13
N ILE A 14 -1.31 1.64 -10.35
CA ILE A 14 -1.90 0.54 -11.09
C ILE A 14 -2.62 -0.35 -10.08
N ILE A 15 -3.92 -0.57 -10.29
CA ILE A 15 -4.72 -1.42 -9.41
C ILE A 15 -4.83 -2.82 -10.01
N LEU A 16 -4.19 -3.80 -9.37
CA LEU A 16 -4.26 -5.20 -9.75
C LEU A 16 -5.34 -5.92 -8.94
N LEU A 17 -6.58 -5.90 -9.45
CA LEU A 17 -7.77 -6.40 -8.75
C LEU A 17 -7.72 -7.88 -8.32
N LYS A 18 -6.83 -8.69 -8.93
CA LYS A 18 -6.68 -10.13 -8.65
C LYS A 18 -5.38 -10.49 -7.94
N ALA A 19 -4.61 -9.51 -7.46
CA ALA A 19 -3.41 -9.79 -6.69
C ALA A 19 -3.78 -10.55 -5.40
N LYS A 20 -2.93 -11.48 -4.97
CA LYS A 20 -2.99 -12.13 -3.66
C LYS A 20 -1.89 -11.54 -2.79
N GLY A 21 -2.20 -11.15 -1.55
CA GLY A 21 -1.24 -10.52 -0.65
C GLY A 21 -0.99 -9.04 -0.98
N ASN A 22 -2.05 -8.23 -0.89
CA ASN A 22 -2.17 -6.89 -1.46
C ASN A 22 -1.33 -5.80 -0.74
N ARG A 23 -0.01 -5.93 -0.75
CA ARG A 23 0.88 -4.79 -0.42
C ARG A 23 1.09 -3.95 -1.67
N THR A 24 0.97 -2.64 -1.53
CA THR A 24 1.25 -1.69 -2.61
C THR A 24 2.74 -1.72 -2.94
N LEU A 25 3.08 -2.04 -4.18
CA LEU A 25 4.45 -1.89 -4.67
C LEU A 25 4.70 -0.41 -4.97
N LEU A 26 5.76 0.14 -4.40
CA LEU A 26 6.21 1.50 -4.66
C LEU A 26 7.39 1.45 -5.64
N GLY A 27 7.16 1.94 -6.85
CA GLY A 27 8.15 1.96 -7.91
C GLY A 27 9.16 3.10 -7.76
N THR A 28 10.10 3.15 -8.69
CA THR A 28 11.08 4.25 -8.78
C THR A 28 10.45 5.59 -9.12
N ASP A 29 9.31 5.58 -9.80
CA ASP A 29 8.46 6.75 -10.07
C ASP A 29 7.97 7.40 -8.77
N PHE A 30 7.54 6.58 -7.81
CA PHE A 30 7.18 7.03 -6.48
C PHE A 30 8.38 7.58 -5.72
N LEU A 31 9.49 6.85 -5.69
CA LEU A 31 10.69 7.28 -4.97
C LEU A 31 11.17 8.64 -5.48
N SER A 32 11.18 8.82 -6.80
CA SER A 32 11.59 10.08 -7.43
C SER A 32 10.60 11.22 -7.13
N SER A 33 9.30 10.96 -7.28
CA SER A 33 8.25 11.97 -7.06
C SER A 33 8.14 12.41 -5.60
N ALA A 34 8.38 11.49 -4.67
CA ALA A 34 8.38 11.76 -3.22
C ALA A 34 9.72 12.35 -2.75
N GLY A 35 10.75 12.35 -3.60
CA GLY A 35 12.08 12.80 -3.22
C GLY A 35 12.74 11.90 -2.16
N LEU A 36 12.50 10.59 -2.25
CA LEU A 36 13.01 9.60 -1.30
C LEU A 36 14.38 9.07 -1.76
N VAL A 37 15.30 8.96 -0.80
CA VAL A 37 16.58 8.29 -0.98
C VAL A 37 16.60 7.05 -0.08
N LEU A 38 16.92 5.91 -0.68
CA LEU A 38 17.07 4.64 0.04
C LEU A 38 18.55 4.41 0.35
N ASP A 39 18.88 4.34 1.64
CA ASP A 39 20.20 3.98 2.13
C ASP A 39 20.17 2.51 2.59
N VAL A 40 20.43 1.63 1.63
CA VAL A 40 20.40 0.18 1.85
C VAL A 40 21.44 -0.25 2.87
N LYS A 41 22.62 0.38 2.87
CA LYS A 41 23.72 0.05 3.78
C LYS A 41 23.31 0.26 5.24
N ASN A 42 22.62 1.36 5.52
CA ASN A 42 22.19 1.71 6.87
C ASN A 42 20.75 1.29 7.18
N ALA A 43 20.12 0.53 6.28
CA ALA A 43 18.73 0.08 6.39
C ALA A 43 17.74 1.21 6.75
N CYS A 44 17.89 2.37 6.08
CA CYS A 44 17.05 3.54 6.31
C CYS A 44 16.72 4.27 5.01
N TRP A 45 15.79 5.21 5.10
CA TRP A 45 15.45 6.14 4.04
C TRP A 45 15.33 7.56 4.59
N TYR A 46 15.45 8.54 3.71
CA TYR A 46 15.30 9.96 4.04
C TYR A 46 14.79 10.74 2.83
N PHE A 47 14.32 11.97 3.08
CA PHE A 47 14.02 12.90 2.00
C PHE A 47 15.29 13.59 1.52
N TRP A 48 15.45 13.73 0.20
CA TRP A 48 16.66 14.32 -0.40
C TRP A 48 16.99 15.73 0.14
N ASP A 49 15.97 16.52 0.46
CA ASP A 49 16.05 17.88 0.98
C ASP A 49 16.23 17.94 2.51
N ASN A 50 16.17 16.80 3.20
CA ASN A 50 16.43 16.70 4.64
C ASN A 50 17.17 15.40 5.01
N PRO A 51 18.45 15.25 4.62
CA PRO A 51 19.20 14.00 4.79
C PRO A 51 19.58 13.69 6.25
N THR A 52 19.44 14.66 7.17
CA THR A 52 19.72 14.47 8.59
C THR A 52 18.60 13.74 9.32
N HIS A 53 17.36 13.85 8.83
CA HIS A 53 16.20 13.17 9.40
C HIS A 53 15.95 11.85 8.66
N LYS A 54 16.27 10.73 9.31
CA LYS A 54 16.24 9.39 8.71
C LYS A 54 15.19 8.51 9.37
N TYR A 55 14.58 7.66 8.56
CA TYR A 55 13.58 6.69 8.97
C TYR A 55 14.11 5.27 8.73
N SER A 56 14.05 4.42 9.76
CA SER A 56 14.46 3.02 9.61
C SER A 56 13.54 2.25 8.67
N PHE A 57 14.06 1.28 7.94
CA PHE A 57 13.23 0.31 7.25
C PHE A 57 12.36 -0.45 8.26
N GLY A 58 11.13 -0.77 7.84
CA GLY A 58 10.22 -1.55 8.66
C GLY A 58 10.82 -2.92 8.98
N LYS A 59 10.70 -3.37 10.23
CA LYS A 59 10.97 -4.76 10.59
C LYS A 59 9.82 -5.61 10.07
N GLU A 60 10.12 -6.79 9.55
CA GLU A 60 9.09 -7.80 9.33
C GLU A 60 8.40 -8.07 10.68
N LEU A 61 7.08 -7.88 10.74
CA LEU A 61 6.33 -8.14 11.96
C LEU A 61 6.28 -9.66 12.14
N ASP A 62 7.03 -10.19 13.11
CA ASP A 62 7.12 -11.61 13.50
C ASP A 62 5.81 -12.19 14.08
N THR A 63 4.66 -11.55 13.82
CA THR A 63 3.35 -12.03 14.29
C THR A 63 2.66 -12.81 13.17
N PRO A 64 2.31 -14.09 13.39
CA PRO A 64 1.40 -14.79 12.50
C PRO A 64 0.09 -13.99 12.51
N ARG A 65 -0.34 -13.42 11.36
CA ARG A 65 -1.59 -12.66 11.29
C ARG A 65 -2.77 -13.63 11.14
N PRO A 66 -3.57 -13.92 12.19
CA PRO A 66 -4.71 -14.84 12.09
C PRO A 66 -5.93 -14.18 11.44
N TRP A 67 -5.91 -12.85 11.31
CA TRP A 67 -7.06 -12.03 10.92
C TRP A 67 -7.02 -11.51 9.49
N LEU A 68 -6.04 -11.93 8.68
CA LEU A 68 -6.09 -11.69 7.22
C LEU A 68 -7.06 -12.67 6.55
N ARG A 69 -8.28 -12.80 7.08
CA ARG A 69 -9.41 -13.36 6.35
C ARG A 69 -10.01 -12.22 5.55
N ILE A 70 -9.76 -12.22 4.24
CA ILE A 70 -10.57 -11.45 3.29
C ILE A 70 -12.00 -11.99 3.46
N CYS A 71 -12.93 -11.15 3.92
CA CYS A 71 -14.36 -11.47 3.80
C CYS A 71 -14.62 -11.77 2.31
N PRO A 72 -15.11 -12.96 1.94
CA PRO A 72 -15.44 -13.21 0.54
C PRO A 72 -16.49 -12.17 0.12
N ALA A 73 -16.27 -11.56 -1.04
CA ALA A 73 -17.20 -10.61 -1.61
C ALA A 73 -18.60 -11.24 -1.62
N THR A 74 -19.58 -10.56 -1.02
CA THR A 74 -20.98 -10.96 -1.11
C THR A 74 -21.34 -11.03 -2.60
N PRO A 75 -21.80 -12.18 -3.13
CA PRO A 75 -22.23 -12.23 -4.51
C PRO A 75 -23.37 -11.23 -4.71
N ALA A 76 -23.26 -10.40 -5.74
CA ALA A 76 -24.30 -9.48 -6.15
C ALA A 76 -25.63 -10.23 -6.36
N ASN A 77 -26.70 -9.59 -5.90
CA ASN A 77 -28.10 -10.01 -6.02
C ASN A 77 -28.39 -10.80 -7.31
N LYS A 78 -28.88 -12.04 -7.14
CA LYS A 78 -29.61 -12.71 -8.21
C LYS A 78 -31.07 -12.37 -8.04
N GLU A 79 -31.53 -11.39 -8.82
CA GLU A 79 -32.95 -11.16 -9.03
C GLU A 79 -33.64 -12.49 -9.37
N ARG A 80 -34.65 -12.85 -8.58
CA ARG A 80 -35.71 -13.76 -9.01
C ARG A 80 -37.03 -13.15 -8.64
N GLY A 81 -37.63 -12.49 -9.63
CA GLY A 81 -39.07 -12.34 -9.65
C GLY A 81 -39.73 -13.72 -9.60
N LYS A 82 -40.78 -13.83 -8.77
CA LYS A 82 -42.09 -14.34 -9.18
C LYS A 82 -43.09 -14.02 -8.08
N VAL A 83 -43.99 -13.10 -8.41
CA VAL A 83 -45.32 -13.01 -7.80
C VAL A 83 -46.04 -14.33 -8.04
N LYS A 84 -46.74 -14.86 -7.04
CA LYS A 84 -48.07 -15.44 -7.24
C LYS A 84 -48.88 -15.35 -5.94
N VAL A 85 -50.11 -14.92 -6.18
CA VAL A 85 -51.27 -14.59 -5.33
C VAL A 85 -51.56 -15.63 -4.27
#